data_AF-A0A922SZW4-F1
#
_entry.id   AF-A0A922SZW4-F1
#
_cell.length_a   1.000
_cell.length_b   1.000
_cell.length_c   1.000
_cell.angle_alpha   90.00
_cell.angle_beta   90.00
_cell.angle_gamma   90.00
#
_symmetry.space_group_name_H-M   'P 1'
#
loop_
_entity.id
_entity.type
_entity.pdbx_description
1 polymer ?
#
loop_
_entity_poly.entity_id
_entity_poly.type
_entity_poly.pdbx_seq_one_letter_code
_entity_poly.pdbx_strand_id
1 'polypeptide(L)'
;MDPGLSRRSLKVLAAAGGAAPHQQQQWGSQQQHTIDRDGDDATLIDLSRATNEVAHAELLEFFKSTVGEDVTTTLIPTLTLKHSLALTLAKPPTYNHWDNYLLPSLQASYDFSPVKSRIKAVVLCNPNMPLSRCYPRETLLDLMEFCQERGLHLVCDEGCIISQSSPSLNTALSTLTTPPSTLPSLYLTSLLSWSQLPTLLALTTERLTYSCHILATFLQRHDVEFVVPTHGVVLFARLARTAASKGEEKRFFEALERGGVRVGRGEKYAGVERCWGWAGLGFGVGVEVMEEAVRRMERVMSGEGR
;
A
#
# COMPACT_ATOMS: atom_id res chain seq x y z
N MET A 1 29.92 -32.28 -27.69
CA MET A 1 30.37 -32.41 -26.30
C MET A 1 29.97 -31.14 -25.57
N ASP A 2 29.04 -31.27 -24.62
CA ASP A 2 28.65 -30.25 -23.66
C ASP A 2 29.82 -29.85 -22.74
N PRO A 3 29.74 -28.64 -22.16
CA PRO A 3 30.07 -28.47 -20.76
C PRO A 3 28.87 -27.95 -19.98
N GLY A 4 28.12 -28.90 -19.41
CA GLY A 4 27.75 -28.93 -17.99
C GLY A 4 26.94 -27.76 -17.41
N LEU A 5 25.63 -27.96 -17.32
CA LEU A 5 24.75 -27.28 -16.36
C LEU A 5 25.37 -27.29 -14.95
N SER A 6 25.46 -26.10 -14.35
CA SER A 6 25.92 -25.89 -12.97
C SER A 6 25.19 -26.81 -11.98
N ARG A 7 25.91 -27.31 -10.96
CA ARG A 7 25.35 -28.14 -9.86
C ARG A 7 24.13 -27.51 -9.17
N ARG A 8 23.95 -26.19 -9.24
CA ARG A 8 22.73 -25.49 -8.75
C ARG A 8 21.52 -25.78 -9.62
N SER A 9 21.68 -25.78 -10.94
CA SER A 9 20.59 -26.05 -11.91
C SER A 9 20.10 -27.50 -11.81
N LEU A 10 21.02 -28.45 -11.56
CA LEU A 10 20.64 -29.86 -11.35
C LEU A 10 19.88 -30.10 -10.04
N LYS A 11 20.16 -29.32 -8.97
CA LYS A 11 19.39 -29.41 -7.71
C LYS A 11 17.97 -28.87 -7.84
N VAL A 12 17.76 -27.83 -8.64
CA VAL A 12 16.43 -27.26 -8.88
C VAL A 12 15.57 -28.21 -9.71
N LEU A 13 16.15 -28.85 -10.74
CA LEU A 13 15.46 -29.85 -11.55
C LEU A 13 15.13 -31.14 -10.77
N ALA A 14 16.03 -31.60 -9.88
CA ALA A 14 15.77 -32.79 -9.06
C ALA A 14 14.65 -32.58 -8.02
N ALA A 15 14.45 -31.35 -7.53
CA ALA A 15 13.39 -31.03 -6.59
C ALA A 15 11.99 -30.93 -7.26
N ALA A 16 11.94 -30.73 -8.57
CA ALA A 16 10.69 -30.62 -9.33
C ALA A 16 10.10 -31.98 -9.78
N GLY A 17 10.88 -33.08 -9.69
CA GLY A 17 10.49 -34.40 -10.20
C GLY A 17 10.00 -35.41 -9.16
N GLY A 18 9.93 -35.04 -7.87
CA GLY A 18 9.53 -35.94 -6.80
C GLY A 18 8.02 -35.88 -6.53
N ALA A 19 7.26 -36.83 -7.08
CA ALA A 19 5.88 -37.08 -6.63
C ALA A 19 5.89 -37.51 -5.16
N ALA A 20 5.36 -36.66 -4.28
CA ALA A 20 5.15 -36.96 -2.86
C ALA A 20 3.70 -37.42 -2.60
N PRO A 21 3.46 -38.30 -1.61
CA PRO A 21 2.22 -39.04 -1.48
C PRO A 21 1.05 -38.18 -0.98
N HIS A 22 -0.15 -38.50 -1.47
CA HIS A 22 -1.41 -37.97 -0.99
C HIS A 22 -1.57 -38.16 0.53
N GLN A 23 -1.45 -37.06 1.29
CA GLN A 23 -1.90 -36.98 2.66
C GLN A 23 -3.12 -36.04 2.68
N GLN A 24 -4.32 -36.62 2.82
CA GLN A 24 -5.56 -35.88 3.07
C GLN A 24 -5.43 -35.15 4.40
N GLN A 25 -5.06 -33.87 4.36
CA GLN A 25 -5.29 -32.96 5.47
C GLN A 25 -6.61 -32.24 5.20
N GLN A 26 -7.58 -32.46 6.11
CA GLN A 26 -8.86 -31.75 6.16
C GLN A 26 -8.60 -30.25 6.22
N TRP A 27 -8.83 -29.57 5.10
CA TRP A 27 -8.94 -28.13 5.06
C TRP A 27 -10.28 -27.77 5.73
N GLY A 28 -10.22 -27.11 6.88
CA GLY A 28 -11.36 -26.38 7.41
C GLY A 28 -11.85 -25.43 6.31
N SER A 29 -13.13 -25.51 6.02
CA SER A 29 -13.85 -24.75 5.00
C SER A 29 -13.60 -23.25 5.17
N GLN A 30 -12.58 -22.72 4.47
CA GLN A 30 -12.54 -21.32 4.10
C GLN A 30 -13.66 -21.14 3.09
N GLN A 31 -14.84 -20.75 3.58
CA GLN A 31 -15.90 -20.24 2.72
C GLN A 31 -15.30 -19.14 1.84
N GLN A 32 -15.28 -19.41 0.54
CA GLN A 32 -15.29 -18.37 -0.47
C GLN A 32 -16.44 -17.42 -0.11
N HIS A 33 -16.10 -16.25 0.43
CA HIS A 33 -17.02 -15.13 0.47
C HIS A 33 -17.26 -14.72 -0.98
N THR A 34 -18.28 -15.33 -1.58
CA THR A 34 -19.08 -14.67 -2.60
C THR A 34 -19.50 -13.32 -2.04
N ILE A 35 -19.30 -12.26 -2.82
CA ILE A 35 -19.81 -10.93 -2.50
C ILE A 35 -21.33 -11.00 -2.67
N ASP A 36 -22.01 -11.53 -1.66
CA ASP A 36 -23.41 -11.24 -1.42
C ASP A 36 -23.46 -9.95 -0.62
N ARG A 37 -23.77 -8.86 -1.31
CA ARG A 37 -24.25 -7.63 -0.70
C ARG A 37 -25.66 -7.90 -0.22
N ASP A 38 -25.83 -8.41 0.99
CA ASP A 38 -27.06 -8.28 1.75
C ASP A 38 -26.81 -8.48 3.26
N GLY A 39 -27.16 -7.47 4.06
CA GLY A 39 -27.24 -7.52 5.52
C GLY A 39 -26.14 -6.76 6.29
N ASP A 40 -26.52 -5.63 6.91
CA ASP A 40 -25.80 -4.78 7.89
C ASP A 40 -24.47 -4.09 7.51
N ASP A 41 -23.64 -4.65 6.61
CA ASP A 41 -22.35 -4.04 6.22
C ASP A 41 -22.50 -2.85 5.25
N ALA A 42 -23.71 -2.57 4.78
CA ALA A 42 -24.03 -1.42 3.91
C ALA A 42 -23.90 -0.06 4.62
N THR A 43 -23.74 -0.05 5.94
CA THR A 43 -23.62 1.18 6.73
C THR A 43 -22.20 1.52 7.13
N LEU A 44 -21.21 0.63 7.01
CA LEU A 44 -19.84 0.90 7.45
C LEU A 44 -19.04 1.62 6.36
N ILE A 45 -18.46 2.77 6.67
CA ILE A 45 -17.52 3.44 5.76
C ILE A 45 -16.10 2.95 6.07
N ASP A 46 -15.48 2.27 5.12
CA ASP A 46 -14.13 1.73 5.27
C ASP A 46 -13.06 2.65 4.67
N LEU A 47 -12.45 3.48 5.51
CA LEU A 47 -11.29 4.32 5.17
C LEU A 47 -9.96 3.63 5.48
N SER A 48 -9.94 2.32 5.80
CA SER A 48 -8.70 1.60 6.11
C SER A 48 -7.89 1.20 4.89
N ARG A 49 -8.47 1.33 3.70
CA ARG A 49 -7.88 0.92 2.43
C ARG A 49 -7.32 2.11 1.69
N ALA A 50 -6.18 1.92 1.04
CA ALA A 50 -5.59 2.89 0.11
C ALA A 50 -6.15 2.68 -1.31
N THR A 51 -7.48 2.68 -1.46
CA THR A 51 -8.14 2.55 -2.77
C THR A 51 -8.45 3.91 -3.38
N ASN A 52 -8.54 3.96 -4.71
CA ASN A 52 -8.97 5.13 -5.45
C ASN A 52 -10.25 4.79 -6.23
N GLU A 53 -11.39 5.19 -5.69
CA GLU A 53 -12.71 5.00 -6.25
C GLU A 53 -13.24 6.27 -6.92
N VAL A 54 -12.55 7.41 -6.80
CA VAL A 54 -13.04 8.70 -7.34
C VAL A 54 -13.10 8.75 -8.85
N ALA A 55 -12.41 7.82 -9.54
CA ALA A 55 -12.41 7.69 -11.01
C ALA A 55 -13.25 6.48 -11.49
N HIS A 56 -13.95 5.80 -10.58
CA HIS A 56 -14.61 4.53 -10.90
C HIS A 56 -15.66 4.66 -12.00
N ALA A 57 -16.46 5.74 -11.98
CA ALA A 57 -17.52 5.95 -12.95
C ALA A 57 -16.97 6.11 -14.38
N GLU A 58 -15.95 6.95 -14.54
CA GLU A 58 -15.30 7.20 -15.82
C GLU A 58 -14.54 5.98 -16.32
N LEU A 59 -13.87 5.24 -15.43
CA LEU A 59 -13.22 3.98 -15.78
C LEU A 59 -14.24 2.93 -16.22
N LEU A 60 -15.39 2.84 -15.53
CA LEU A 60 -16.46 1.92 -15.91
C LEU A 60 -17.08 2.28 -17.26
N GLU A 61 -17.30 3.56 -17.53
CA GLU A 61 -17.76 4.04 -18.84
C GLU A 61 -16.75 3.74 -19.94
N PHE A 62 -15.47 4.02 -19.69
CA PHE A 62 -14.37 3.65 -20.57
C PHE A 62 -14.42 2.15 -20.89
N PHE A 63 -14.45 1.29 -19.88
CA PHE A 63 -14.49 -0.17 -20.07
C PHE A 63 -15.71 -0.63 -20.86
N LYS A 64 -16.89 -0.05 -20.62
CA LYS A 64 -18.10 -0.33 -21.41
C LYS A 64 -17.96 0.12 -22.86
N SER A 65 -17.31 1.26 -23.10
CA SER A 65 -17.12 1.79 -24.47
C SER A 65 -16.04 1.05 -25.26
N THR A 66 -15.03 0.52 -24.57
CA THR A 66 -13.89 -0.20 -25.18
C THR A 66 -14.23 -1.67 -25.47
N VAL A 67 -15.31 -2.20 -24.89
CA VAL A 67 -15.69 -3.62 -24.97
C VAL A 67 -17.08 -3.74 -25.59
N GLY A 68 -17.13 -4.25 -26.82
CA GLY A 68 -18.30 -5.01 -27.24
C GLY A 68 -18.43 -6.25 -26.37
N GLU A 69 -19.64 -6.55 -25.90
CA GLU A 69 -19.97 -7.71 -25.06
C GLU A 69 -19.38 -9.02 -25.62
N ASP A 70 -18.23 -9.46 -25.11
CA ASP A 70 -17.84 -10.88 -25.00
C ASP A 70 -16.41 -10.99 -24.53
N VAL A 71 -16.18 -11.17 -23.21
CA VAL A 71 -15.03 -11.94 -22.75
C VAL A 71 -15.37 -12.70 -21.48
N THR A 72 -15.33 -14.03 -21.58
CA THR A 72 -15.57 -14.99 -20.52
C THR A 72 -14.39 -15.12 -19.55
N THR A 73 -14.76 -15.40 -18.31
CA THR A 73 -13.91 -15.67 -17.14
C THR A 73 -12.82 -16.70 -17.44
N THR A 74 -11.55 -16.36 -17.19
CA THR A 74 -10.47 -17.34 -17.12
C THR A 74 -9.82 -17.30 -15.74
N LEU A 75 -9.79 -18.46 -15.08
CA LEU A 75 -9.15 -18.68 -13.78
C LEU A 75 -7.62 -18.55 -13.90
N ILE A 76 -7.03 -17.76 -13.01
CA ILE A 76 -5.57 -17.57 -12.90
C ILE A 76 -5.01 -18.68 -12.00
N PRO A 77 -3.95 -19.41 -12.40
CA PRO A 77 -3.22 -20.29 -11.49
C PRO A 77 -2.41 -19.45 -10.48
N THR A 78 -2.69 -19.62 -9.20
CA THR A 78 -1.94 -19.01 -8.10
C THR A 78 -0.59 -19.72 -7.92
N LEU A 79 0.49 -19.14 -8.44
CA LEU A 79 1.84 -19.56 -8.06
C LEU A 79 2.22 -18.91 -6.72
N THR A 80 2.29 -19.72 -5.67
CA THR A 80 2.78 -19.29 -4.35
C THR A 80 4.30 -19.37 -4.32
N LEU A 81 4.98 -18.25 -4.57
CA LEU A 81 6.40 -18.10 -4.23
C LEU A 81 6.55 -18.01 -2.71
N LYS A 82 6.71 -19.16 -2.05
CA LYS A 82 7.12 -19.24 -0.64
C LYS A 82 8.62 -18.97 -0.53
N HIS A 83 9.00 -17.69 -0.50
CA HIS A 83 10.31 -17.28 0.00
C HIS A 83 10.13 -16.65 1.38
N SER A 84 10.78 -17.21 2.39
CA SER A 84 10.85 -16.64 3.74
C SER A 84 11.86 -15.47 3.75
N LEU A 85 11.38 -14.28 3.44
CA LEU A 85 12.15 -13.05 3.62
C LEU A 85 12.14 -12.64 5.09
N ALA A 86 13.33 -12.49 5.68
CA ALA A 86 13.48 -11.93 7.03
C ALA A 86 13.68 -10.42 6.91
N LEU A 87 12.70 -9.63 7.33
CA LEU A 87 12.75 -8.17 7.29
C LEU A 87 13.27 -7.61 8.61
N THR A 88 14.22 -6.67 8.54
CA THR A 88 14.63 -5.83 9.67
C THR A 88 14.06 -4.45 9.44
N LEU A 89 13.11 -4.03 10.29
CA LEU A 89 12.45 -2.73 10.14
C LEU A 89 13.33 -1.62 10.72
N ALA A 90 13.57 -0.58 9.92
CA ALA A 90 14.17 0.66 10.39
C ALA A 90 13.11 1.50 11.10
N LYS A 91 13.39 1.89 12.35
CA LYS A 91 12.45 2.63 13.19
C LYS A 91 12.89 4.09 13.31
N PRO A 92 12.21 5.04 12.62
CA PRO A 92 12.41 6.46 12.90
C PRO A 92 11.96 6.83 14.32
N PRO A 93 12.55 7.89 14.90
CA PRO A 93 12.16 8.38 16.22
C PRO A 93 10.82 9.12 16.21
N THR A 94 10.36 9.57 15.05
CA THR A 94 9.11 10.31 14.87
C THR A 94 8.59 10.19 13.44
N TYR A 95 7.29 10.43 13.26
CA TYR A 95 6.67 10.54 11.93
C TYR A 95 6.88 11.94 11.30
N ASN A 96 7.32 12.92 12.09
CA ASN A 96 7.73 14.23 11.63
C ASN A 96 9.19 14.19 11.13
N HIS A 97 9.57 15.06 10.19
CA HIS A 97 10.92 15.08 9.59
C HIS A 97 11.37 13.70 9.08
N TRP A 98 10.44 12.98 8.44
CA TRP A 98 10.60 11.61 7.95
C TRP A 98 11.73 11.45 6.91
N ASP A 99 12.09 12.52 6.22
CA ASP A 99 13.23 12.64 5.31
C ASP A 99 14.57 12.62 6.06
N ASN A 100 14.72 13.46 7.08
CA ASN A 100 15.96 13.61 7.84
C ASN A 100 16.33 12.36 8.65
N TYR A 101 15.34 11.58 9.06
CA TYR A 101 15.57 10.38 9.88
C TYR A 101 15.69 9.09 9.07
N LEU A 102 15.39 9.09 7.76
CA LEU A 102 15.43 7.87 6.95
C LEU A 102 16.81 7.20 7.01
N LEU A 103 17.85 7.91 6.58
CA LEU A 103 19.19 7.36 6.48
C LEU A 103 19.78 7.01 7.86
N PRO A 104 19.72 7.88 8.89
CA PRO A 104 20.19 7.54 10.22
C PRO A 104 19.52 6.31 10.81
N SER A 105 18.20 6.15 10.62
CA SER A 105 17.48 4.96 11.10
C SER A 105 17.90 3.70 10.36
N LEU A 106 18.12 3.76 9.04
CA LEU A 106 18.63 2.64 8.25
C LEU A 106 20.05 2.26 8.67
N GLN A 107 20.93 3.24 8.86
CA GLN A 107 22.29 3.04 9.35
C GLN A 107 22.30 2.35 10.71
N ALA A 108 21.54 2.88 11.67
CA ALA A 108 21.42 2.27 12.99
C ALA A 108 20.89 0.82 12.92
N SER A 109 19.81 0.59 12.18
CA SER A 109 19.25 -0.76 12.02
C SER A 109 20.20 -1.73 11.31
N TYR A 110 21.01 -1.26 10.37
CA TYR A 110 22.01 -2.08 9.70
C TYR A 110 23.22 -2.38 10.60
N ASP A 111 23.77 -1.36 11.25
CA ASP A 111 25.01 -1.47 12.02
C ASP A 111 24.84 -2.27 13.32
N PHE A 112 23.67 -2.14 13.97
CA PHE A 112 23.34 -2.88 15.19
C PHE A 112 22.62 -4.22 14.93
N SER A 113 22.42 -4.62 13.67
CA SER A 113 21.77 -5.89 13.36
C SER A 113 22.66 -7.09 13.70
N PRO A 114 22.18 -8.08 14.49
CA PRO A 114 22.93 -9.31 14.75
C PRO A 114 23.11 -10.17 13.48
N VAL A 115 22.34 -9.88 12.43
CA VAL A 115 22.37 -10.57 11.14
C VAL A 115 22.88 -9.65 10.02
N LYS A 116 23.67 -8.62 10.33
CA LYS A 116 24.23 -7.64 9.38
C LYS A 116 24.80 -8.27 8.11
N SER A 117 25.56 -9.36 8.23
CA SER A 117 26.16 -10.08 7.09
C SER A 117 25.15 -10.73 6.13
N ARG A 118 23.92 -10.97 6.62
CA ARG A 118 22.80 -11.51 5.85
C ARG A 118 21.92 -10.44 5.20
N ILE A 119 22.05 -9.17 5.59
CA ILE A 119 21.31 -8.08 4.95
C ILE A 119 21.90 -7.85 3.56
N LYS A 120 21.04 -7.87 2.54
CA LYS A 120 21.43 -7.73 1.12
C LYS A 120 20.71 -6.61 0.38
N ALA A 121 19.64 -6.08 0.96
CA ALA A 121 18.86 -5.05 0.31
C ALA A 121 18.24 -4.09 1.34
N VAL A 122 18.04 -2.85 0.91
CA VAL A 122 17.13 -1.89 1.50
C VAL A 122 15.87 -1.86 0.65
N VAL A 123 14.70 -1.89 1.30
CA VAL A 123 13.41 -1.70 0.66
C VAL A 123 12.85 -0.35 1.11
N LEU A 124 12.50 0.50 0.15
CA LEU A 124 11.95 1.83 0.36
C LEU A 124 10.59 1.91 -0.37
N CYS A 125 9.59 2.56 0.22
CA CYS A 125 8.38 2.95 -0.52
C CYS A 125 8.44 4.45 -0.80
N ASN A 126 8.28 4.85 -2.06
CA ASN A 126 8.34 6.25 -2.50
C ASN A 126 7.28 6.52 -3.59
N PRO A 127 6.12 7.13 -3.27
CA PRO A 127 5.80 7.82 -2.02
C PRO A 127 5.75 6.88 -0.81
N ASN A 128 6.18 7.37 0.35
CA ASN A 128 6.10 6.65 1.62
C ASN A 128 4.65 6.29 1.94
N MET A 129 4.40 5.04 2.33
CA MET A 129 3.15 4.64 2.97
C MET A 129 3.43 4.36 4.46
N PRO A 130 2.75 5.02 5.42
CA PRO A 130 1.48 5.74 5.29
C PRO A 130 1.59 7.26 5.06
N LEU A 131 2.78 7.84 5.02
CA LEU A 131 2.94 9.31 5.09
C LEU A 131 2.53 10.07 3.82
N SER A 132 2.38 9.36 2.70
CA SER A 132 1.93 9.92 1.43
C SER A 132 2.82 11.07 0.94
N ARG A 133 4.14 10.85 1.07
CA ARG A 133 5.21 11.83 0.85
C ARG A 133 6.38 11.21 0.07
N CYS A 134 6.91 11.93 -0.91
CA CYS A 134 8.07 11.50 -1.68
C CYS A 134 9.36 12.03 -1.07
N TYR A 135 10.36 11.17 -0.85
CA TYR A 135 11.69 11.57 -0.33
C TYR A 135 12.34 12.62 -1.23
N PRO A 136 12.96 13.67 -0.66
CA PRO A 136 13.75 14.63 -1.42
C PRO A 136 14.84 13.95 -2.23
N ARG A 137 15.26 14.59 -3.33
CA ARG A 137 16.30 14.04 -4.21
C ARG A 137 17.60 13.79 -3.47
N GLU A 138 17.99 14.72 -2.59
CA GLU A 138 19.20 14.64 -1.77
C GLU A 138 19.16 13.40 -0.88
N THR A 139 18.04 13.17 -0.18
CA THR A 139 17.84 11.99 0.67
C THR A 139 17.93 10.67 -0.11
N LEU A 140 17.39 10.63 -1.33
CA LEU A 140 17.48 9.46 -2.20
C LEU A 140 18.91 9.21 -2.67
N LEU A 141 19.67 10.25 -2.98
CA LEU A 141 21.08 10.12 -3.36
C LEU A 141 21.93 9.61 -2.19
N ASP A 142 21.74 10.15 -0.99
CA ASP A 142 22.44 9.70 0.21
C ASP A 142 22.12 8.22 0.52
N LEU A 143 20.88 7.80 0.27
CA LEU A 143 20.49 6.39 0.40
C LEU A 143 21.17 5.50 -0.65
N MET A 144 21.26 5.96 -1.89
CA MET A 144 21.94 5.24 -2.97
C MET A 144 23.43 5.07 -2.65
N GLU A 145 24.09 6.12 -2.15
CA GLU A 145 25.47 6.08 -1.70
C GLU A 145 25.65 5.09 -0.54
N PHE A 146 24.80 5.16 0.50
CA PHE A 146 24.79 4.21 1.61
C PHE A 146 24.69 2.75 1.13
N CYS A 147 23.80 2.46 0.18
CA CYS A 147 23.63 1.13 -0.38
C CYS A 147 24.88 0.70 -1.18
N GLN A 148 25.43 1.60 -2.00
CA GLN A 148 26.62 1.35 -2.81
C GLN A 148 27.84 1.02 -1.94
N GLU A 149 28.11 1.84 -0.92
CA GLU A 149 29.24 1.64 0.01
C GLU A 149 29.19 0.27 0.71
N ARG A 150 27.99 -0.23 0.98
CA ARG A 150 27.76 -1.48 1.74
C ARG A 150 27.46 -2.69 0.85
N GLY A 151 27.49 -2.52 -0.46
CA GLY A 151 27.15 -3.58 -1.42
C GLY A 151 25.72 -4.10 -1.26
N LEU A 152 24.78 -3.20 -0.93
CA LEU A 152 23.36 -3.51 -0.77
C LEU A 152 22.59 -3.16 -2.05
N HIS A 153 21.57 -3.95 -2.35
CA HIS A 153 20.57 -3.58 -3.35
C HIS A 153 19.62 -2.53 -2.79
N LEU A 154 19.25 -1.54 -3.60
CA LEU A 154 18.14 -0.64 -3.30
C LEU A 154 16.92 -1.10 -4.09
N VAL A 155 15.83 -1.42 -3.39
CA VAL A 155 14.53 -1.75 -3.97
C VAL A 155 13.58 -0.62 -3.59
N CYS A 156 13.09 0.11 -4.60
CA CYS A 156 12.13 1.19 -4.41
C CYS A 156 10.75 0.73 -4.91
N ASP A 157 9.81 0.58 -4.00
CA ASP A 157 8.39 0.39 -4.29
C ASP A 157 7.76 1.76 -4.58
N GLU A 158 7.55 2.03 -5.86
CA GLU A 158 6.88 3.23 -6.35
C GLU A 158 5.39 3.00 -6.63
N GLY A 159 4.85 1.82 -6.27
CA GLY A 159 3.50 1.38 -6.58
C GLY A 159 3.30 1.00 -8.05
N CYS A 160 3.50 1.96 -8.96
CA CYS A 160 3.53 1.70 -10.40
C CYS A 160 4.53 2.62 -11.12
N ILE A 161 5.26 2.07 -12.08
CA ILE A 161 6.19 2.83 -12.94
C ILE A 161 5.60 2.88 -14.34
N ILE A 162 5.31 4.09 -14.81
CA ILE A 162 4.90 4.36 -16.20
C ILE A 162 5.93 5.33 -16.79
N SER A 163 6.84 4.83 -17.61
CA SER A 163 7.91 5.65 -18.21
C SER A 163 7.95 5.48 -19.72
N GLN A 164 7.83 6.59 -20.45
CA GLN A 164 8.16 6.64 -21.88
C GLN A 164 9.63 7.01 -22.12
N SER A 165 10.30 7.54 -21.09
CA SER A 165 11.63 8.14 -21.18
C SER A 165 12.77 7.16 -20.89
N SER A 166 12.49 5.97 -20.35
CA SER A 166 13.52 4.98 -20.00
C SER A 166 13.18 3.58 -20.53
N PRO A 167 13.47 3.29 -21.81
CA PRO A 167 13.28 1.96 -22.38
C PRO A 167 14.05 0.87 -21.61
N SER A 168 15.27 1.17 -21.14
CA SER A 168 16.09 0.23 -20.37
C SER A 168 15.47 -0.14 -19.03
N LEU A 169 14.85 0.81 -18.32
CA LEU A 169 14.13 0.54 -17.08
C LEU A 169 12.92 -0.36 -17.35
N ASN A 170 12.14 -0.06 -18.39
CA ASN A 170 10.98 -0.87 -18.78
C ASN A 170 11.36 -2.31 -19.13
N THR A 171 12.46 -2.50 -19.87
CA THR A 171 12.98 -3.85 -20.18
C THR A 171 13.46 -4.58 -18.92
N ALA A 172 14.14 -3.90 -18.00
CA ALA A 172 14.55 -4.53 -16.75
C ALA A 172 13.33 -4.97 -15.93
N LEU A 173 12.33 -4.09 -15.76
CA LEU A 173 11.12 -4.39 -14.99
C LEU A 173 10.30 -5.53 -15.61
N SER A 174 10.16 -5.58 -16.93
CA SER A 174 9.40 -6.65 -17.60
C SER A 174 9.98 -8.05 -17.36
N THR A 175 11.30 -8.16 -17.14
CA THR A 175 11.95 -9.44 -16.80
C THR A 175 11.77 -9.83 -15.32
N LEU A 176 11.44 -8.88 -14.45
CA LEU A 176 11.27 -9.09 -13.01
C LEU A 176 9.81 -9.35 -12.62
N THR A 177 8.87 -9.02 -13.49
CA THR A 177 7.43 -9.21 -13.25
C THR A 177 6.90 -10.41 -14.03
N THR A 178 6.01 -11.19 -13.41
CA THR A 178 5.23 -12.19 -14.13
C THR A 178 4.44 -11.50 -15.25
N PRO A 179 4.42 -12.04 -16.48
CA PRO A 179 3.61 -11.48 -17.55
C PRO A 179 2.17 -11.31 -17.08
N PRO A 180 1.59 -10.11 -17.18
CA PRO A 180 0.18 -9.90 -16.83
C PRO A 180 -0.71 -10.73 -17.77
N SER A 181 -1.92 -11.04 -17.32
CA SER A 181 -2.91 -11.68 -18.20
C SER A 181 -3.24 -10.76 -19.39
N THR A 182 -3.52 -11.37 -20.54
CA THR A 182 -3.72 -10.64 -21.81
C THR A 182 -4.82 -9.59 -21.70
N LEU A 183 -5.90 -9.89 -20.97
CA LEU A 183 -7.06 -8.99 -20.87
C LEU A 183 -6.77 -7.70 -20.09
N PRO A 184 -6.33 -7.70 -18.81
CA PRO A 184 -5.88 -6.48 -18.13
C PRO A 184 -4.81 -5.72 -18.90
N SER A 185 -3.92 -6.42 -19.61
CA SER A 185 -2.88 -5.78 -20.43
C SER A 185 -3.46 -5.00 -21.59
N LEU A 186 -4.46 -5.55 -22.29
CA LEU A 186 -5.18 -4.85 -23.36
C LEU A 186 -5.93 -3.64 -22.83
N TYR A 187 -6.63 -3.79 -21.70
CA TYR A 187 -7.33 -2.70 -21.02
C TYR A 187 -6.39 -1.57 -20.62
N LEU A 188 -5.27 -1.90 -19.97
CA LEU A 188 -4.26 -0.92 -19.59
C LEU A 188 -3.63 -0.26 -20.83
N THR A 189 -3.33 -1.01 -21.88
CA THR A 189 -2.77 -0.44 -23.11
C THR A 189 -3.73 0.56 -23.76
N SER A 190 -5.02 0.21 -23.82
CA SER A 190 -6.07 1.08 -24.34
C SER A 190 -6.24 2.33 -23.47
N LEU A 191 -6.28 2.17 -22.14
CA LEU A 191 -6.41 3.28 -21.18
C LEU A 191 -5.20 4.23 -21.26
N LEU A 192 -3.99 3.69 -21.33
CA LEU A 192 -2.75 4.46 -21.44
C LEU A 192 -2.62 5.19 -22.78
N SER A 193 -3.31 4.71 -23.82
CA SER A 193 -3.37 5.34 -25.14
C SER A 193 -4.62 6.21 -25.32
N TRP A 194 -5.49 6.31 -24.30
CA TRP A 194 -6.75 7.01 -24.39
C TRP A 194 -6.52 8.52 -24.43
N SER A 195 -7.09 9.19 -25.43
CA SER A 195 -6.92 10.63 -25.64
C SER A 195 -7.44 11.50 -24.48
N GLN A 196 -8.40 10.98 -23.70
CA GLN A 196 -8.96 11.67 -22.53
C GLN A 196 -8.26 11.31 -21.21
N LEU A 197 -7.20 10.48 -21.23
CA LEU A 197 -6.45 10.14 -20.04
C LEU A 197 -5.96 11.38 -19.25
N PRO A 198 -5.42 12.45 -19.88
CA PRO A 198 -5.04 13.65 -19.14
C PRO A 198 -6.21 14.31 -18.41
N THR A 199 -7.39 14.35 -19.05
CA THR A 199 -8.63 14.87 -18.45
C THR A 199 -9.05 14.01 -17.25
N LEU A 200 -9.01 12.68 -17.38
CA LEU A 200 -9.32 11.75 -16.30
C LEU A 200 -8.37 11.95 -15.10
N LEU A 201 -7.07 12.09 -15.35
CA LEU A 201 -6.06 12.33 -14.30
C LEU A 201 -6.28 13.68 -13.60
N ALA A 202 -6.60 14.73 -14.35
CA ALA A 202 -6.91 16.04 -13.79
C ALA A 202 -8.14 15.99 -12.88
N LEU A 203 -9.23 15.38 -13.36
CA LEU A 203 -10.47 15.19 -12.60
C LEU A 203 -10.26 14.35 -11.32
N THR A 204 -9.48 13.26 -11.45
CA THR A 204 -9.10 12.41 -10.31
C THR A 204 -8.32 13.21 -9.28
N THR A 205 -7.36 14.02 -9.73
CA THR A 205 -6.54 14.87 -8.87
C THR A 205 -7.40 15.91 -8.15
N GLU A 206 -8.34 16.55 -8.84
CA GLU A 206 -9.26 17.52 -8.25
C GLU A 206 -10.13 16.89 -7.17
N ARG A 207 -10.77 15.75 -7.47
CA ARG A 207 -11.64 15.04 -6.53
C ARG A 207 -10.88 14.55 -5.29
N LEU A 208 -9.70 13.96 -5.49
CA LEU A 208 -8.83 13.55 -4.37
C LEU A 208 -8.39 14.74 -3.52
N THR A 209 -8.05 15.87 -4.17
CA THR A 209 -7.67 17.11 -3.47
C THR A 209 -8.82 17.60 -2.60
N TYR A 210 -10.04 17.59 -3.12
CA TYR A 210 -11.23 18.03 -2.40
C TYR A 210 -11.53 17.11 -1.20
N SER A 211 -11.56 15.79 -1.40
CA SER A 211 -11.76 14.82 -0.31
C SER A 211 -10.67 14.93 0.77
N CYS A 212 -9.41 15.13 0.36
CA CYS A 212 -8.30 15.38 1.29
C CYS A 212 -8.50 16.70 2.06
N HIS A 213 -8.99 17.75 1.41
CA HIS A 213 -9.23 19.05 2.05
C HIS A 213 -10.33 18.98 3.10
N ILE A 214 -11.43 18.26 2.84
CA ILE A 214 -12.49 18.00 3.83
C ILE A 214 -11.89 17.35 5.08
N LEU A 215 -11.11 16.28 4.88
CA LEU A 215 -10.51 15.55 5.98
C LEU A 215 -9.49 16.40 6.76
N ALA A 216 -8.61 17.13 6.06
CA ALA A 216 -7.63 18.01 6.68
C ALA A 216 -8.29 19.13 7.51
N THR A 217 -9.35 19.75 6.97
CA THR A 217 -10.10 20.80 7.67
C THR A 217 -10.76 20.26 8.94
N PHE A 218 -11.34 19.07 8.88
CA PHE A 218 -11.86 18.37 10.07
C PHE A 218 -10.77 18.16 11.12
N LEU A 219 -9.63 17.59 10.74
CA LEU A 219 -8.53 17.32 11.68
C LEU A 219 -7.98 18.61 12.31
N GLN A 220 -7.83 19.68 11.53
CA GLN A 220 -7.40 20.98 12.03
C GLN A 220 -8.39 21.57 13.05
N ARG A 221 -9.70 21.52 12.77
CA ARG A 221 -10.74 22.01 13.70
C ARG A 221 -10.73 21.28 15.04
N HIS A 222 -10.37 20.00 15.04
CA HIS A 222 -10.31 19.17 16.25
C HIS A 222 -8.93 19.13 16.90
N ASP A 223 -7.98 19.95 16.43
CA ASP A 223 -6.59 19.97 16.92
C ASP A 223 -5.98 18.56 16.94
N VAL A 224 -6.16 17.84 15.83
CA VAL A 224 -5.58 16.52 15.59
C VAL A 224 -4.30 16.70 14.80
N GLU A 225 -3.21 16.13 15.30
CA GLU A 225 -1.93 16.09 14.61
C GLU A 225 -2.02 15.17 13.38
N PHE A 226 -1.56 15.63 12.22
CA PHE A 226 -1.49 14.81 11.01
C PHE A 226 -0.35 15.24 10.09
N VAL A 227 0.08 14.30 9.25
CA VAL A 227 1.04 14.57 8.18
C VAL A 227 0.25 14.95 6.94
N VAL A 228 0.43 16.19 6.48
CA VAL A 228 -0.21 16.68 5.25
C VAL A 228 0.25 15.79 4.09
N PRO A 229 -0.64 15.10 3.36
CA PRO A 229 -0.23 14.30 2.22
C PRO A 229 0.13 15.21 1.04
N THR A 230 1.08 14.78 0.21
CA THR A 230 1.37 15.43 -1.10
C THR A 230 1.08 14.52 -2.27
N HIS A 231 1.15 13.21 -2.03
CA HIS A 231 0.98 12.16 -3.02
C HIS A 231 0.13 11.05 -2.42
N GLY A 232 -0.30 10.08 -3.23
CA GLY A 232 -1.09 8.94 -2.77
C GLY A 232 -2.52 9.30 -2.35
N VAL A 233 -3.15 8.37 -1.64
CA VAL A 233 -4.60 8.41 -1.33
C VAL A 233 -4.89 8.19 0.16
N VAL A 234 -3.88 8.34 1.02
CA VAL A 234 -3.99 8.13 2.47
C VAL A 234 -3.48 9.36 3.21
N LEU A 235 -4.21 9.78 4.22
CA LEU A 235 -3.79 10.82 5.16
C LEU A 235 -3.48 10.14 6.49
N PHE A 236 -2.30 10.42 7.07
CA PHE A 236 -1.88 9.81 8.33
C PHE A 236 -2.05 10.79 9.50
N ALA A 237 -2.88 10.44 10.48
CA ALA A 237 -3.27 11.32 11.58
C ALA A 237 -3.32 10.61 12.94
N ARG A 238 -3.03 11.35 14.01
CA ARG A 238 -3.10 10.89 15.40
C ARG A 238 -4.51 11.06 15.99
N LEU A 239 -5.46 10.30 15.47
CA LEU A 239 -6.88 10.38 15.84
C LEU A 239 -7.12 10.16 17.34
N ALA A 240 -6.51 9.14 17.95
CA ALA A 240 -6.68 8.88 19.39
C ALA A 240 -5.69 9.74 20.21
N ARG A 241 -6.00 11.03 20.36
CA ARG A 241 -5.05 12.03 20.89
C ARG A 241 -4.58 11.77 22.32
N THR A 242 -5.38 11.12 23.14
CA THR A 242 -5.11 10.88 24.56
C THR A 242 -4.59 9.47 24.83
N ALA A 243 -4.46 8.63 23.80
CA ALA A 243 -4.00 7.26 23.97
C ALA A 243 -2.53 7.23 24.43
N ALA A 244 -2.31 6.75 25.65
CA ALA A 244 -0.99 6.49 26.22
C ALA A 244 -0.63 4.99 26.17
N SER A 245 -1.61 4.13 25.85
CA SER A 245 -1.45 2.68 25.77
C SER A 245 -2.12 2.06 24.55
N LYS A 246 -1.61 0.90 24.15
CA LYS A 246 -2.23 0.04 23.13
C LYS A 246 -3.71 -0.28 23.41
N GLY A 247 -4.06 -0.42 24.68
CA GLY A 247 -5.44 -0.70 25.10
C GLY A 247 -6.38 0.46 24.85
N GLU A 248 -5.95 1.69 25.14
CA GLU A 248 -6.72 2.91 24.86
C GLU A 248 -6.88 3.14 23.36
N GLU A 249 -5.81 2.99 22.60
CA GLU A 249 -5.85 3.07 21.14
C GLU A 249 -6.89 2.08 20.56
N LYS A 250 -6.84 0.82 21.00
CA LYS A 250 -7.77 -0.22 20.54
C LYS A 250 -9.22 0.15 20.85
N ARG A 251 -9.51 0.63 22.08
CA ARG A 251 -10.86 1.03 22.48
C ARG A 251 -11.39 2.19 21.65
N PHE A 252 -10.53 3.16 21.33
CA PHE A 252 -10.92 4.29 20.48
C PHE A 252 -11.27 3.85 19.06
N PHE A 253 -10.43 3.02 18.42
CA PHE A 253 -10.72 2.53 17.07
C PHE A 253 -11.94 1.59 17.03
N GLU A 254 -12.19 0.81 18.09
CA GLU A 254 -13.44 0.04 18.23
C GLU A 254 -14.67 0.94 18.42
N ALA A 255 -14.53 2.09 19.09
CA ALA A 255 -15.60 3.08 19.17
C ALA A 255 -15.88 3.75 17.81
N LEU A 256 -14.84 4.06 17.03
CA LEU A 256 -14.98 4.56 15.66
C LEU A 256 -15.67 3.53 14.74
N GLU A 257 -15.25 2.27 14.81
CA GLU A 257 -15.88 1.19 14.03
C GLU A 257 -17.36 1.02 14.40
N ARG A 258 -17.72 1.07 15.69
CA ARG A 258 -19.11 1.10 16.15
C ARG A 258 -19.87 2.37 15.72
N GLY A 259 -19.16 3.48 15.57
CA GLY A 259 -19.67 4.72 14.99
C GLY A 259 -19.85 4.67 13.47
N GLY A 260 -19.53 3.54 12.83
CA GLY A 260 -19.72 3.31 11.40
C GLY A 260 -18.57 3.82 10.53
N VAL A 261 -17.35 3.99 11.08
CA VAL A 261 -16.15 4.33 10.32
C VAL A 261 -14.98 3.43 10.70
N ARG A 262 -14.40 2.73 9.73
CA ARG A 262 -13.19 1.93 9.91
C ARG A 262 -11.97 2.68 9.34
N VAL A 263 -10.84 2.63 10.04
CA VAL A 263 -9.59 3.29 9.64
C VAL A 263 -8.39 2.34 9.70
N GLY A 264 -7.31 2.67 9.00
CA GLY A 264 -6.08 1.88 8.96
C GLY A 264 -5.27 2.07 10.25
N ARG A 265 -5.31 1.09 11.16
CA ARG A 265 -4.65 1.21 12.48
C ARG A 265 -3.13 1.43 12.35
N GLY A 266 -2.62 2.46 13.05
CA GLY A 266 -1.21 2.87 13.07
C GLY A 266 -0.24 1.76 13.47
N GLU A 267 -0.66 0.88 14.39
CA GLU A 267 0.10 -0.28 14.85
C GLU A 267 0.63 -1.14 13.69
N LYS A 268 -0.13 -1.27 12.59
CA LYS A 268 0.26 -2.08 11.43
C LYS A 268 1.50 -1.55 10.72
N TYR A 269 1.79 -0.25 10.83
CA TYR A 269 2.94 0.37 10.17
C TYR A 269 4.22 0.23 10.99
N ALA A 270 4.13 -0.07 12.30
CA ALA A 270 5.25 -0.33 13.22
C ALA A 270 6.44 0.67 13.15
N GLY A 271 6.21 1.87 12.62
CA GLY A 271 7.26 2.81 12.24
C GLY A 271 7.94 3.48 13.42
N VAL A 272 7.17 4.04 14.35
CA VAL A 272 7.72 4.74 15.53
C VAL A 272 7.35 3.99 16.79
N GLU A 273 8.33 3.77 17.68
CA GLU A 273 8.09 3.08 18.93
C GLU A 273 7.22 3.90 19.88
N ARG A 274 6.22 3.23 20.49
CA ARG A 274 5.33 3.82 21.52
C ARG A 274 4.52 5.04 21.05
N CYS A 275 4.40 5.26 19.75
CA CYS A 275 3.48 6.25 19.19
C CYS A 275 2.09 5.65 19.00
N TRP A 276 1.22 5.91 19.98
CA TRP A 276 -0.16 5.44 19.95
C TRP A 276 -1.10 6.46 19.31
N GLY A 277 -2.24 5.96 18.84
CA GLY A 277 -3.36 6.76 18.34
C GLY A 277 -3.25 7.19 16.88
N TRP A 278 -2.20 6.79 16.17
CA TRP A 278 -2.05 7.06 14.75
C TRP A 278 -2.93 6.15 13.89
N ALA A 279 -3.45 6.68 12.78
CA ALA A 279 -4.23 5.95 11.80
C ALA A 279 -4.02 6.53 10.40
N GLY A 280 -4.04 5.63 9.40
CA GLY A 280 -4.19 5.97 7.99
C GLY A 280 -5.67 6.08 7.63
N LEU A 281 -6.03 7.21 7.03
CA LEU A 281 -7.36 7.51 6.52
C LEU A 281 -7.29 7.58 4.99
N GLY A 282 -7.80 6.56 4.32
CA GLY A 282 -7.98 6.56 2.88
C GLY A 282 -8.97 7.66 2.48
N PHE A 283 -8.58 8.53 1.56
CA PHE A 283 -9.44 9.62 1.06
C PHE A 283 -9.79 9.47 -0.42
N GLY A 284 -9.46 8.33 -1.03
CA GLY A 284 -9.86 7.99 -2.40
C GLY A 284 -11.32 7.58 -2.57
N VAL A 285 -12.22 8.05 -1.71
CA VAL A 285 -13.66 7.82 -1.78
C VAL A 285 -14.39 9.05 -2.32
N GLY A 286 -15.62 8.86 -2.77
CA GLY A 286 -16.48 9.96 -3.23
C GLY A 286 -16.70 11.02 -2.15
N VAL A 287 -16.93 12.26 -2.59
CA VAL A 287 -17.04 13.44 -1.72
C VAL A 287 -18.13 13.27 -0.66
N GLU A 288 -19.33 12.84 -1.06
CA GLU A 288 -20.47 12.62 -0.16
C GLU A 288 -20.15 11.57 0.92
N VAL A 289 -19.40 10.53 0.55
CA VAL A 289 -18.94 9.47 1.47
C VAL A 289 -17.91 10.04 2.45
N MET A 290 -17.01 10.92 2.00
CA MET A 290 -16.04 11.57 2.87
C MET A 290 -16.71 12.51 3.88
N GLU A 291 -17.69 13.30 3.44
CA GLU A 291 -18.48 14.18 4.33
C GLU A 291 -19.26 13.37 5.38
N GLU A 292 -19.87 12.25 4.97
CA GLU A 292 -20.53 11.31 5.88
C GLU A 292 -19.54 10.71 6.90
N ALA A 293 -18.36 10.29 6.44
CA ALA A 293 -17.33 9.74 7.31
C ALA A 293 -16.88 10.75 8.37
N VAL A 294 -16.59 11.99 7.96
CA VAL A 294 -16.21 13.08 8.88
C VAL A 294 -17.31 13.31 9.92
N ARG A 295 -18.57 13.40 9.50
CA ARG A 295 -19.69 13.62 10.42
C ARG A 295 -19.84 12.49 11.46
N ARG A 296 -19.55 11.25 11.07
CA ARG A 296 -19.57 10.11 12.01
C ARG A 296 -18.39 10.13 12.95
N MET A 297 -17.20 10.45 12.46
CA MET A 297 -16.01 10.63 13.31
C MET A 297 -16.22 11.76 14.33
N GLU A 298 -16.81 12.89 13.93
CA GLU A 298 -17.16 14.01 14.81
C GLU A 298 -18.04 13.59 15.99
N ARG A 299 -19.04 12.71 15.76
CA ARG A 299 -19.91 12.20 16.83
C ARG A 299 -19.14 11.39 17.86
N VAL A 300 -18.22 10.54 17.41
CA VAL A 300 -17.41 9.69 18.30
C VAL A 300 -16.43 10.55 19.09
N MET A 301 -15.76 11.50 18.43
CA MET A 301 -14.79 12.39 19.08
C MET A 301 -15.44 13.37 20.06
N SER A 302 -16.68 13.82 19.80
CA SER A 302 -17.45 14.64 20.73
C SER A 302 -17.90 13.86 21.97
N GLY A 303 -17.97 12.53 21.87
CA GLY A 303 -18.30 11.63 22.98
C GLY A 303 -17.15 11.38 23.96
N GLU A 304 -15.90 11.61 23.57
CA GLU A 304 -14.73 11.51 24.47
C GLU A 304 -14.61 12.68 25.46
N GLY A 305 -15.31 13.79 25.20
CA GLY A 305 -15.29 15.00 26.03
C GLY A 305 -16.29 15.00 27.20
N ARG A 306 -16.93 13.87 27.52
CA ARG A 306 -17.87 13.72 28.64
C ARG A 306 -17.46 12.61 29.60
#